data_AF-A0A841FYM6-F1
#
_entry.id   AF-A0A841FYM6-F1
#
_cell.length_a   1.000
_cell.length_b   1.000
_cell.length_c   1.000
_cell.angle_alpha   90.00
_cell.angle_beta   90.00
_cell.angle_gamma   90.00
#
_symmetry.space_group_name_H-M   'P 1'
#
loop_
_entity.id
_entity.type
_entity.pdbx_description
1 polymer ?
#
loop_
_entity_poly.entity_id
_entity_poly.type
_entity_poly.pdbx_seq_one_letter_code
_entity_poly.pdbx_strand_id
1 'polypeptide(L)'
;MEIDDHRVRRAGHRIRQVGDDARGFLDRMAPALDGGLGNVRGLASVTTLRQVITRLADTVGTFAEESRHLGGNVSTAADNHRDNEKHSAGAFTDLVGATRKIGGR
;
A
#
# COMPACT_ATOMS: atom_id res chain seq x y z
N MET A 1 13.00 -14.12 15.24
CA MET A 1 12.31 -12.84 14.98
C MET A 1 10.89 -13.23 14.64
N GLU A 2 9.94 -13.03 15.56
CA GLU A 2 8.53 -13.36 15.34
C GLU A 2 7.89 -12.14 14.67
N ILE A 3 7.67 -12.23 13.37
CA ILE A 3 6.98 -11.17 12.62
C ILE A 3 5.49 -11.40 12.81
N ASP A 4 4.79 -10.45 13.40
CA ASP A 4 3.33 -10.48 13.48
C ASP A 4 2.74 -10.18 12.08
N ASP A 5 2.52 -11.25 11.30
CA ASP A 5 2.00 -11.20 9.93
C ASP A 5 0.66 -10.43 9.84
N HIS A 6 -0.17 -10.49 10.90
CA HIS A 6 -1.42 -9.74 10.96
C HIS A 6 -1.17 -8.23 11.07
N ARG A 7 -0.18 -7.81 11.86
CA ARG A 7 0.25 -6.40 11.91
C ARG A 7 0.84 -5.94 10.58
N VAL A 8 1.68 -6.75 9.94
CA VAL A 8 2.31 -6.41 8.65
C VAL A 8 1.26 -6.24 7.54
N ARG A 9 0.30 -7.17 7.44
CA ARG A 9 -0.83 -7.04 6.48
C ARG A 9 -1.67 -5.80 6.76
N ARG A 10 -1.98 -5.52 8.03
CA ARG A 10 -2.73 -4.32 8.42
C ARG A 10 -1.97 -3.04 8.05
N ALA A 11 -0.65 -3.03 8.18
CA ALA A 11 0.19 -1.93 7.73
C ALA A 11 0.12 -1.76 6.20
N GLY A 12 0.24 -2.85 5.43
CA GLY A 12 0.09 -2.83 3.97
C GLY A 12 -1.26 -2.27 3.51
N HIS A 13 -2.36 -2.69 4.16
CA HIS A 13 -3.70 -2.14 3.89
C HIS A 13 -3.81 -0.65 4.21
N ARG A 14 -3.25 -0.20 5.34
CA ARG A 14 -3.24 1.22 5.72
C ARG A 14 -2.47 2.09 4.74
N ILE A 15 -1.30 1.63 4.28
CA ILE A 15 -0.50 2.35 3.29
C ILE A 15 -1.30 2.51 1.99
N ARG A 16 -1.95 1.44 1.53
CA ARG A 16 -2.83 1.49 0.35
C ARG A 16 -3.96 2.51 0.53
N GLN A 17 -4.63 2.47 1.69
CA GLN A 17 -5.71 3.39 2.02
C GLN A 17 -5.27 4.85 2.04
N VAL A 18 -4.08 5.15 2.55
CA VAL A 18 -3.52 6.52 2.53
C VAL A 18 -3.35 7.03 1.09
N GLY A 19 -2.89 6.17 0.16
CA GLY A 19 -2.81 6.52 -1.26
C GLY A 19 -4.18 6.79 -1.88
N ASP A 20 -5.18 5.95 -1.56
CA ASP A 20 -6.56 6.12 -2.05
C ASP A 20 -7.22 7.38 -1.49
N ASP A 21 -7.02 7.69 -0.20
CA ASP A 21 -7.52 8.88 0.47
C ASP A 21 -6.89 10.17 -0.11
N ALA A 22 -5.57 10.15 -0.37
CA ALA A 22 -4.86 11.29 -0.95
C ALA A 22 -5.36 11.61 -2.36
N ARG A 23 -5.57 10.58 -3.19
CA ARG A 23 -6.17 10.75 -4.52
C ARG A 23 -7.61 11.23 -4.43
N GLY A 24 -8.43 10.62 -3.58
CA GLY A 24 -9.83 11.01 -3.39
C GLY A 24 -10.02 12.42 -2.81
N PHE A 25 -9.04 12.94 -2.08
CA PHE A 25 -9.02 14.34 -1.64
C PHE A 25 -8.83 15.30 -2.82
N LEU A 26 -7.90 15.00 -3.72
CA LEU A 26 -7.67 15.81 -4.90
C LEU A 26 -8.81 15.76 -5.91
N ASP A 27 -9.38 14.58 -6.15
CA ASP A 27 -10.52 14.41 -7.04
C ASP A 27 -11.73 15.26 -6.58
N ARG A 28 -11.83 15.52 -5.26
CA ARG A 28 -12.84 16.42 -4.68
C ARG A 28 -12.44 17.90 -4.77
N MET A 29 -11.16 18.24 -4.66
CA MET A 29 -10.68 19.62 -4.70
C MET A 29 -10.57 20.19 -6.12
N ALA A 30 -10.09 19.41 -7.08
CA ALA A 30 -9.82 19.90 -8.44
C ALA A 30 -11.07 20.50 -9.12
N PRO A 31 -12.27 19.88 -9.08
CA PRO A 31 -13.46 20.46 -9.69
C PRO A 31 -13.91 21.77 -9.03
N ALA A 32 -13.78 21.87 -7.69
CA ALA A 32 -14.14 23.07 -6.94
C ALA A 32 -13.21 24.24 -7.29
N LEU A 33 -11.92 23.96 -7.46
CA LEU A 33 -10.92 24.95 -7.86
C LEU A 33 -11.11 25.38 -9.32
N ASP A 34 -11.38 24.45 -10.24
CA ASP A 34 -11.66 24.81 -11.63
C ASP A 34 -12.95 25.64 -11.78
N GLY A 35 -13.99 25.30 -11.01
CA GLY A 35 -15.23 26.08 -10.95
C GLY A 35 -15.02 27.51 -10.44
N GLY A 36 -14.20 27.69 -9.38
CA GLY A 36 -13.86 29.01 -8.85
C GLY A 36 -12.97 29.84 -9.77
N LEU A 37 -12.04 29.19 -10.47
CA LEU A 37 -11.08 29.85 -11.36
C LEU A 37 -11.64 30.13 -12.76
N GLY A 38 -12.73 29.46 -13.16
CA GLY A 38 -13.40 29.69 -14.43
C GLY A 38 -13.89 31.13 -14.64
N ASN A 39 -14.29 31.80 -13.56
CA ASN A 39 -14.83 33.17 -13.56
C ASN A 39 -13.77 34.27 -13.46
N VAL A 40 -12.51 33.91 -13.18
CA VAL A 40 -11.41 34.86 -12.96
C VAL A 40 -10.35 34.65 -14.04
N ARG A 41 -10.71 34.84 -15.30
CA ARG A 41 -9.76 34.72 -16.42
C ARG A 41 -8.92 36.00 -16.55
N GLY A 42 -7.59 35.86 -16.64
CA GLY A 42 -6.68 36.95 -17.00
C GLY A 42 -5.73 37.44 -15.89
N LEU A 43 -5.90 36.96 -14.66
CA LEU A 43 -4.95 37.24 -13.58
C LEU A 43 -3.82 36.20 -13.59
N ALA A 44 -2.57 36.66 -13.60
CA ALA A 44 -1.39 35.78 -13.53
C ALA A 44 -1.45 34.82 -12.32
N SER A 45 -2.04 35.26 -11.20
CA SER A 45 -2.26 34.45 -10.01
C SER A 45 -3.17 33.23 -10.24
N VAL A 46 -4.15 33.32 -11.15
CA VAL A 46 -5.03 32.19 -11.49
C VAL A 46 -4.29 31.15 -12.32
N THR A 47 -3.45 31.58 -13.25
CA THR A 47 -2.58 30.68 -14.02
C THR A 47 -1.58 29.96 -13.12
N THR A 48 -0.93 30.69 -12.20
CA THR A 48 -0.02 30.09 -11.22
C THR A 48 -0.75 29.10 -10.31
N LEU A 49 -1.95 29.43 -9.84
CA LEU A 49 -2.74 28.53 -9.01
C LEU A 49 -3.11 27.24 -9.76
N ARG A 50 -3.51 27.33 -11.04
CA ARG A 50 -3.74 26.14 -11.88
C ARG A 50 -2.49 25.27 -12.00
N GLN A 51 -1.33 25.87 -12.27
CA GLN A 51 -0.08 25.12 -12.37
C GLN A 51 0.29 24.41 -11.06
N VAL A 52 0.08 25.07 -9.91
CA VAL A 52 0.31 24.47 -8.59
C VAL A 52 -0.64 23.30 -8.36
N ILE A 53 -1.93 23.43 -8.70
CA ILE A 53 -2.91 22.36 -8.56
C ILE A 53 -2.56 21.17 -9.46
N THR A 54 -2.20 21.41 -10.72
CA THR A 54 -1.76 20.35 -11.64
C THR A 54 -0.55 19.62 -11.09
N ARG A 55 0.48 20.35 -10.64
CA ARG A 55 1.69 19.74 -10.07
C ARG A 55 1.40 18.96 -8.79
N LEU A 56 0.51 19.46 -7.94
CA LEU A 56 0.06 18.75 -6.76
C LEU A 56 -0.69 17.46 -7.15
N ALA A 57 -1.52 17.51 -8.19
CA ALA A 57 -2.23 16.35 -8.70
C ALA A 57 -1.30 15.27 -9.22
N ASP A 58 -0.28 15.64 -9.99
CA ASP A 58 0.74 14.71 -10.47
C ASP A 58 1.50 14.07 -9.29
N THR A 59 1.96 14.91 -8.35
CA THR A 59 2.74 14.44 -7.20
C THR A 59 1.96 13.46 -6.32
N VAL A 60 0.69 13.76 -6.03
CA VAL A 60 -0.17 12.89 -5.23
C VAL A 60 -0.58 11.65 -6.02
N GLY A 61 -0.76 11.75 -7.35
CA GLY A 61 -0.97 10.61 -8.22
C GLY A 61 0.17 9.60 -8.11
N THR A 62 1.41 10.06 -8.24
CA THR A 62 2.61 9.24 -8.04
C THR A 62 2.66 8.65 -6.64
N PHE A 63 2.44 9.46 -5.59
CA PHE A 63 2.44 9.00 -4.21
C PHE A 63 1.38 7.91 -3.95
N ALA A 64 0.19 8.05 -4.55
CA ALA A 64 -0.88 7.07 -4.41
C ALA A 64 -0.52 5.73 -5.09
N GLU A 65 0.10 5.77 -6.27
CA GLU A 65 0.59 4.56 -6.94
C GLU A 65 1.70 3.87 -6.16
N GLU A 66 2.69 4.63 -5.69
CA GLU A 66 3.77 4.11 -4.84
C GLU A 66 3.22 3.49 -3.56
N SER A 67 2.25 4.13 -2.93
CA SER A 67 1.59 3.62 -1.72
C SER A 67 0.84 2.31 -2.00
N ARG A 68 0.13 2.21 -3.13
CA ARG A 68 -0.53 0.96 -3.55
C ARG A 68 0.47 -0.17 -3.79
N HIS A 69 1.56 0.13 -4.50
CA HIS A 69 2.62 -0.83 -4.80
C HIS A 69 3.30 -1.31 -3.52
N LEU A 70 3.70 -0.39 -2.64
CA LEU A 70 4.31 -0.69 -1.35
C LEU A 70 3.37 -1.52 -0.47
N GLY A 71 2.10 -1.13 -0.35
CA GLY A 71 1.11 -1.90 0.41
C GLY A 71 0.88 -3.30 -0.14
N GLY A 72 0.95 -3.47 -1.47
CA GLY A 72 0.97 -4.77 -2.15
C GLY A 72 2.18 -5.61 -1.76
N ASN A 73 3.39 -5.05 -1.90
CA ASN A 73 4.64 -5.75 -1.58
C ASN A 73 4.71 -6.19 -0.12
N VAL A 74 4.26 -5.33 0.81
CA VAL A 74 4.17 -5.66 2.24
C VAL A 74 3.19 -6.81 2.49
N SER A 75 2.06 -6.85 1.80
CA SER A 75 1.08 -7.93 1.93
C SER A 75 1.62 -9.25 1.37
N THR A 76 2.24 -9.21 0.19
CA THR A 76 2.91 -10.37 -0.43
C THR A 76 4.04 -10.90 0.43
N ALA A 77 4.85 -10.03 1.04
CA ALA A 77 5.92 -10.44 1.94
C ALA A 77 5.37 -11.17 3.17
N ALA A 78 4.27 -10.70 3.76
CA ALA A 78 3.61 -11.36 4.87
C ALA A 78 3.02 -12.73 4.47
N ASP A 79 2.45 -12.84 3.27
CA ASP A 79 1.96 -14.13 2.74
C ASP A 79 3.09 -15.13 2.52
N ASN A 80 4.19 -14.70 1.89
CA ASN A 80 5.37 -15.53 1.68
C ASN A 80 6.00 -15.98 3.00
N HIS A 81 6.06 -15.09 4.00
CA HIS A 81 6.56 -15.42 5.34
C HIS A 81 5.73 -16.53 5.98
N ARG A 82 4.40 -16.35 6.00
CA ARG A 82 3.45 -17.35 6.53
C ARG A 82 3.56 -18.71 5.84
N ASP A 83 3.70 -18.72 4.53
CA ASP A 83 3.78 -19.98 3.77
C ASP A 83 5.13 -20.68 3.95
N ASN A 84 6.22 -19.93 4.16
CA ASN A 84 7.51 -20.48 4.56
C ASN A 84 7.48 -21.08 5.98
N GLU A 85 6.80 -20.43 6.93
CA GLU A 85 6.62 -20.97 8.28
C GLU A 85 5.85 -22.29 8.26
N LYS A 86 4.75 -22.38 7.49
CA LYS A 86 3.99 -23.62 7.33
C LYS A 86 4.81 -24.74 6.71
N HIS A 87 5.58 -24.47 5.65
CA HIS A 87 6.44 -25.46 5.02
C HIS A 87 7.52 -25.96 5.99
N SER A 88 8.14 -25.06 6.75
CA SER A 88 9.16 -25.41 7.73
C SER A 88 8.58 -26.25 8.88
N ALA A 89 7.39 -25.89 9.37
CA ALA A 89 6.68 -26.64 10.39
C ALA A 89 6.24 -28.03 9.91
N GLY A 90 5.75 -28.14 8.67
CA GLY A 90 5.40 -29.41 8.03
C GLY A 90 6.61 -30.32 7.89
N ALA A 91 7.71 -29.81 7.33
CA ALA A 91 8.96 -30.55 7.16
C ALA A 91 9.54 -31.03 8.51
N PHE A 92 9.47 -30.21 9.56
CA PHE A 92 9.88 -30.61 10.91
C PHE A 92 8.98 -31.71 11.48
N THR A 93 7.66 -31.59 11.32
CA THR A 93 6.69 -32.60 11.79
C THR A 93 6.90 -33.94 11.09
N ASP A 94 7.14 -33.93 9.79
CA ASP A 94 7.42 -35.14 9.00
C ASP A 94 8.73 -35.80 9.44
N LEU A 95 9.78 -35.02 9.71
CA LEU A 95 11.06 -35.51 10.22
C LEU A 95 10.93 -36.16 11.61
N VAL A 96 10.19 -35.52 12.52
CA VAL A 96 9.91 -36.07 13.87
C VAL A 96 9.06 -37.34 13.79
N GLY A 97 8.07 -37.38 12.89
CA GLY A 97 7.27 -38.57 12.62
C GLY A 97 8.09 -39.73 12.05
N ALA A 98 9.02 -39.44 11.15
CA ALA A 98 9.91 -40.43 10.55
C ALA A 98 10.91 -41.01 11.57
N THR A 99 11.54 -40.16 12.38
CA THR A 99 12.49 -40.58 13.43
C THR A 99 11.81 -41.42 14.52
N ARG A 100 10.58 -41.10 14.92
CA ARG A 100 9.80 -41.92 15.87
C ARG A 100 9.52 -43.34 15.35
N LYS A 101 9.27 -43.50 14.05
CA LYS A 101 9.07 -44.83 13.42
C LYS A 101 10.34 -45.69 13.40
N ILE A 102 11.53 -45.07 13.46
CA ILE A 102 12.81 -45.77 13.42
C ILE A 102 13.28 -46.18 14.83
N GLY A 103 12.99 -45.38 15.86
CA GLY A 103 13.41 -45.62 17.26
C GLY A 103 12.45 -46.47 18.11
N GLY A 104 11.28 -46.85 17.60
CA GLY A 104 10.31 -47.70 18.29
C GLY A 104 10.47 -49.18 17.92
N ARG A 105 11.55 -49.81 18.39
CA ARG A 105 11.72 -51.27 18.46
C ARG A 105 12.30 -51.64 19.81
#